data_AF-A0A1F6VIL2-F1
#
_entry.id   AF-A0A1F6VIL2-F1
#
_cell.length_a   1.000
_cell.length_b   1.000
_cell.length_c   1.000
_cell.angle_alpha   90.00
_cell.angle_beta   90.00
_cell.angle_gamma   90.00
#
_symmetry.space_group_name_H-M   'P 1'
#
loop_
_entity.id
_entity.type
_entity.pdbx_description
1 polymer ?
#
loop_
_entity_poly.entity_id
_entity_poly.type
_entity_poly.pdbx_seq_one_letter_code
_entity_poly.pdbx_strand_id
1 'polypeptide(L)'
;MKTYLKPHSPEWFEALEKSNPKQAAQTRQILSVAGREDVCSICGDEPAREYALVDEQAVWIIVSTLNLCKDCLDIRRDVHRENFVLLPIEHG
;
A
#
# COMPACT_ATOMS: atom_id res chain seq x y z
N MET A 1 19.96 -1.31 3.26
CA MET A 1 18.81 -2.05 2.70
C MET A 1 17.56 -1.40 3.27
N LYS A 2 16.62 -0.93 2.45
CA LYS A 2 15.32 -0.46 2.95
C LYS A 2 14.44 -1.71 3.13
N THR A 3 14.05 -2.00 4.37
CA THR A 3 13.11 -3.10 4.66
C THR A 3 11.70 -2.57 4.47
N TYR A 4 11.00 -3.06 3.45
CA TYR A 4 9.61 -2.72 3.21
C TYR A 4 8.69 -3.66 3.99
N LEU A 5 7.70 -3.10 4.69
CA LEU A 5 6.67 -3.91 5.34
C LEU A 5 5.73 -4.47 4.26
N LYS A 6 5.30 -5.72 4.42
CA LYS A 6 4.37 -6.35 3.47
C LYS A 6 2.98 -5.68 3.60
N PRO A 7 2.35 -5.22 2.50
CA PRO A 7 0.99 -4.70 2.55
C PRO A 7 0.04 -5.62 3.31
N HIS A 8 -0.77 -5.03 4.17
CA HIS A 8 -1.78 -5.71 4.99
C HIS A 8 -1.24 -6.65 6.09
N SER A 9 0.08 -6.76 6.28
CA SER A 9 0.62 -7.46 7.45
C SER A 9 0.28 -6.73 8.76
N PRO A 10 0.31 -7.41 9.92
CA PRO A 10 0.11 -6.76 11.21
C PRO A 10 1.07 -5.59 11.46
N GLU A 11 2.36 -5.75 11.14
CA GLU A 11 3.39 -4.72 11.31
C GLU A 11 3.16 -3.54 10.37
N TRP A 12 2.69 -3.82 9.14
CA TRP A 12 2.29 -2.80 8.18
C TRP A 12 1.12 -1.96 8.70
N PHE A 13 0.10 -2.62 9.28
CA PHE A 13 -1.02 -1.91 9.90
C PHE A 13 -0.60 -1.13 11.15
N GLU A 14 0.31 -1.66 11.97
CA GLU A 14 0.84 -0.94 13.13
C GLU A 14 1.56 0.35 12.70
N ALA A 15 2.38 0.27 11.66
CA ALA A 15 3.05 1.44 11.09
C ALA A 15 2.06 2.41 10.43
N LEU A 16 1.04 1.90 9.74
CA LEU A 16 0.04 2.73 9.07
C LEU A 16 -0.87 3.43 10.08
N GLU A 17 -1.25 2.78 11.17
CA GLU A 17 -2.08 3.37 12.22
C GLU A 17 -1.40 4.60 12.86
N LYS A 18 -0.07 4.52 13.07
CA LYS A 18 0.72 5.61 13.65
C LYS A 18 0.85 6.82 12.71
N SER A 19 0.86 6.58 11.40
CA SER A 19 1.15 7.62 10.39
C SER A 19 -0.10 8.14 9.67
N ASN A 20 -1.09 7.28 9.42
CA ASN A 20 -2.34 7.57 8.75
C ASN A 20 -3.47 6.63 9.25
N PRO A 21 -4.01 6.87 10.47
CA PRO A 21 -5.03 6.01 11.07
C PRO A 21 -6.32 5.93 10.25
N LYS A 22 -6.66 7.01 9.52
CA LYS A 22 -7.83 7.02 8.62
C LYS A 22 -7.66 6.00 7.49
N GLN A 23 -6.49 5.97 6.86
CA GLN A 23 -6.22 4.98 5.81
C GLN A 23 -6.19 3.56 6.39
N ALA A 24 -5.58 3.36 7.57
CA ALA A 24 -5.59 2.06 8.23
C ALA A 24 -7.01 1.53 8.46
N ALA A 25 -7.90 2.36 9.02
CA ALA A 25 -9.30 2.00 9.23
C ALA A 25 -10.03 1.68 7.91
N GLN A 26 -9.85 2.51 6.88
CA GLN A 26 -10.47 2.29 5.56
C GLN A 26 -9.96 0.99 4.92
N THR A 27 -8.66 0.73 4.93
CA THR A 27 -8.09 -0.50 4.39
C THR A 27 -8.60 -1.72 5.15
N ARG A 28 -8.70 -1.69 6.50
CA ARG A 28 -9.32 -2.80 7.26
C ARG A 28 -10.75 -3.08 6.82
N GLN A 29 -11.56 -2.03 6.60
CA GLN A 29 -12.92 -2.21 6.11
C GLN A 29 -12.95 -2.86 4.72
N ILE A 30 -12.07 -2.42 3.81
CA ILE A 30 -11.95 -3.00 2.46
C ILE A 30 -11.60 -4.49 2.54
N LEU A 31 -10.59 -4.86 3.33
CA LEU A 31 -10.18 -6.27 3.49
C LEU A 31 -11.28 -7.12 4.13
N SER A 32 -12.01 -6.55 5.09
CA SER A 32 -13.16 -7.21 5.72
C SER A 32 -14.27 -7.50 4.72
N VAL A 33 -14.58 -6.55 3.83
CA VAL A 33 -15.57 -6.74 2.76
C VAL A 33 -15.08 -7.74 1.71
N ALA A 34 -13.80 -7.71 1.35
CA ALA A 34 -13.20 -8.61 0.37
C ALA A 34 -13.01 -10.04 0.91
N GLY A 35 -12.85 -10.20 2.23
CA GLY A 35 -12.57 -11.49 2.89
C GLY A 35 -11.16 -12.05 2.62
N ARG A 36 -10.24 -11.23 2.07
CA ARG A 36 -8.88 -11.62 1.66
C ARG A 36 -7.95 -10.41 1.65
N GLU A 37 -6.64 -10.66 1.65
CA GLU A 37 -5.59 -9.64 1.83
C GLU A 37 -4.84 -9.28 0.53
N ASP A 38 -5.05 -9.99 -0.57
CA ASP A 38 -4.37 -9.77 -1.85
C ASP A 38 -5.14 -8.86 -2.82
N VAL A 39 -6.02 -8.01 -2.28
CA VAL A 39 -6.80 -6.99 -3.01
C VAL A 39 -6.17 -5.60 -2.90
N CYS A 40 -6.65 -4.65 -3.70
CA CYS A 40 -6.19 -3.27 -3.65
C CYS A 40 -6.46 -2.62 -2.28
N SER A 41 -5.44 -2.03 -1.66
CA SER A 41 -5.51 -1.34 -0.36
C SER A 41 -6.44 -0.11 -0.36
N ILE A 42 -6.82 0.39 -1.54
CA ILE A 42 -7.58 1.64 -1.73
C ILE A 42 -9.06 1.38 -2.09
N CYS A 43 -9.33 0.36 -2.91
CA CYS A 43 -10.68 0.09 -3.41
C CYS A 43 -11.15 -1.38 -3.27
N GLY A 44 -10.26 -2.31 -2.93
CA GLY A 44 -10.58 -3.74 -2.84
C GLY A 44 -10.63 -4.48 -4.19
N ASP A 45 -10.27 -3.83 -5.29
CA ASP A 45 -10.32 -4.42 -6.64
C ASP A 45 -9.13 -5.32 -6.97
N GLU A 46 -9.29 -6.15 -8.01
CA GLU A 46 -8.34 -7.16 -8.49
C GLU A 46 -8.09 -7.05 -10.01
N PRO A 47 -6.89 -7.43 -10.52
CA PRO A 47 -5.73 -7.87 -9.76
C PRO A 47 -4.99 -6.69 -9.11
N ALA A 48 -4.56 -6.88 -7.87
CA ALA A 48 -3.67 -5.95 -7.19
C ALA A 48 -2.25 -6.53 -7.11
N ARG A 49 -1.24 -5.64 -7.09
CA ARG A 49 0.17 -6.02 -6.90
C ARG A 49 0.81 -5.18 -5.82
N GLU A 50 1.87 -5.71 -5.24
CA GLU A 50 2.67 -5.02 -4.22
C GLU A 50 3.55 -3.95 -4.87
N TYR A 51 3.31 -2.69 -4.51
CA TYR A 51 4.12 -1.56 -4.93
C TYR A 51 4.76 -0.90 -3.74
N ALA A 52 5.98 -0.39 -3.92
CA ALA A 52 6.63 0.51 -3.00
C ALA A 52 6.57 1.96 -3.50
N LEU A 53 6.16 2.89 -2.65
CA LEU A 53 6.31 4.32 -2.90
C LEU A 53 7.78 4.72 -2.69
N VAL A 54 8.44 5.13 -3.77
CA VAL A 54 9.83 5.60 -3.75
C VAL A 54 9.81 7.12 -3.90
N ASP A 55 9.89 7.80 -2.76
CA ASP A 55 10.07 9.24 -2.73
C ASP A 55 11.47 9.56 -2.18
N GLU A 56 12.26 10.29 -2.97
CA GLU A 56 13.62 10.74 -2.63
C GLU A 56 13.60 11.91 -1.62
N GLN A 57 12.46 12.58 -1.47
CA GLN A 57 12.25 13.73 -0.58
C GLN A 57 11.34 13.40 0.61
N ALA A 58 10.87 12.15 0.74
CA ALA A 58 10.04 11.72 1.86
C ALA A 58 10.86 11.62 3.16
N VAL A 59 11.00 12.77 3.82
CA VAL A 59 11.42 12.88 5.23
C VAL A 59 10.38 12.23 6.17
N TRP A 60 9.23 11.81 5.64
CA TRP A 60 8.15 11.18 6.38
C TRP A 60 7.91 9.79 5.80
N ILE A 61 8.47 8.78 6.47
CA ILE A 61 8.20 7.37 6.25
C ILE A 61 6.72 7.12 6.61
N ILE A 62 5.84 7.47 5.66
CA ILE A 62 4.51 6.89 5.54
C ILE A 62 4.77 5.51 4.95
N VAL A 63 4.04 4.51 5.46
CA VAL A 63 4.16 3.11 5.05
C VAL A 63 4.33 3.01 3.54
N SER A 64 5.53 2.60 3.15
CA SER A 64 6.01 2.81 1.80
C SER A 64 5.52 1.73 0.85
N THR A 65 4.52 0.93 1.22
CA THR A 65 4.01 -0.18 0.42
C THR A 65 2.50 -0.26 0.40
N LEU A 66 1.92 -0.60 -0.74
CA LEU A 66 0.49 -0.81 -0.94
C LEU A 66 0.27 -1.94 -1.94
N ASN A 67 -0.85 -2.67 -1.78
CA ASN A 67 -1.42 -3.44 -2.88
C ASN A 67 -2.24 -2.48 -3.73
N LEU A 68 -1.92 -2.34 -5.01
CA LEU A 68 -2.67 -1.45 -5.91
C LEU A 68 -3.15 -2.22 -7.14
N CYS A 69 -4.44 -2.04 -7.46
CA CYS A 69 -4.95 -2.35 -8.80
C CYS A 69 -4.44 -1.29 -9.80
N LYS A 70 -4.60 -1.58 -11.09
CA LYS A 70 -4.12 -0.70 -12.17
C LYS A 70 -4.69 0.72 -12.04
N ASP A 71 -5.99 0.84 -11.82
CA ASP A 71 -6.66 2.15 -11.80
C ASP A 71 -6.20 3.01 -10.63
N CYS A 72 -6.10 2.43 -9.43
CA CYS A 72 -5.56 3.16 -8.28
C CYS A 72 -4.08 3.52 -8.48
N LEU A 73 -3.28 2.64 -9.09
CA LEU A 73 -1.89 2.95 -9.41
C LEU A 73 -1.77 4.14 -10.37
N ASP A 74 -2.57 4.14 -11.45
CA ASP A 74 -2.58 5.20 -12.45
C ASP A 74 -3.05 6.52 -11.82
N ILE A 75 -4.12 6.52 -11.04
CA ILE A 75 -4.59 7.72 -10.32
C ILE A 75 -3.48 8.29 -9.43
N ARG A 76 -2.82 7.43 -8.64
CA ARG A 76 -1.74 7.86 -7.74
C ARG A 76 -0.53 8.43 -8.50
N ARG A 77 -0.15 7.83 -9.62
CA ARG A 77 0.95 8.33 -10.46
C ARG A 77 0.60 9.60 -11.23
N ASP A 78 -0.57 9.64 -11.84
CA ASP A 78 -0.91 10.68 -12.81
C ASP A 78 -1.47 11.93 -12.13
N VAL A 79 -2.31 11.72 -11.10
CA VAL A 79 -2.98 12.82 -10.37
C VAL A 79 -2.12 13.27 -9.19
N HIS A 80 -1.64 12.33 -8.37
CA HIS A 80 -0.90 12.66 -7.16
C HIS A 80 0.62 12.75 -7.37
N ARG A 81 1.12 12.43 -8.58
CA ARG A 81 2.55 12.44 -8.94
C ARG A 81 3.41 11.57 -8.03
N GLU A 82 2.82 10.52 -7.48
CA GLU A 82 3.51 9.58 -6.60
C GLU A 82 4.27 8.52 -7.42
N ASN A 83 5.52 8.27 -7.04
CA ASN A 83 6.39 7.35 -7.74
C ASN A 83 6.36 5.95 -7.10
N PHE A 84 5.46 5.09 -7.59
CA PHE A 84 5.40 3.69 -7.17
C PHE A 84 6.29 2.79 -8.04
N VAL A 85 7.09 1.93 -7.41
CA VAL A 85 7.83 0.85 -8.09
C VAL A 85 7.23 -0.50 -7.70
N LEU A 86 7.17 -1.42 -8.66
CA LEU A 86 6.70 -2.78 -8.38
C LEU A 86 7.75 -3.49 -7.50
N LEU A 87 7.31 -4.12 -6.41
CA LEU A 87 8.22 -4.93 -5.60
C LEU A 87 8.43 -6.30 -6.28
N PRO A 88 9.69 -6.78 -6.39
CA PRO A 88 9.91 -8.17 -6.77
C PRO A 88 9.27 -9.06 -5.71
N ILE A 89 8.53 -10.08 -6.14
CA ILE A 89 7.87 -11.06 -5.26
C ILE A 89 8.97 -11.94 -4.64
N GLU A 90 9.61 -11.46 -3.60
CA GLU A 90 10.51 -12.23 -2.74
C GLU A 90 10.07 -11.98 -1.29
N HIS A 91 9.01 -12.68 -0.89
CA HIS A 91 8.69 -12.84 0.53
C HIS A 91 9.67 -13.88 1.09
N GLY A 92 10.71 -13.42 1.77
CA GLY A 92 11.57 -14.26 2.61
C GLY A 92 10.85 -14.74 3.86
#